data_AF-A0A942BVT3-F1
#
_entry.id   AF-A0A942BVT3-F1
#
_cell.length_a   1.000
_cell.length_b   1.000
_cell.length_c   1.000
_cell.angle_alpha   90.00
_cell.angle_beta   90.00
_cell.angle_gamma   90.00
#
_symmetry.space_group_name_H-M   'P 1'
#
loop_
_entity.id
_entity.type
_entity.pdbx_description
1 polymer ?
#
loop_
_entity_poly.entity_id
_entity_poly.type
_entity_poly.pdbx_seq_one_letter_code
_entity_poly.pdbx_strand_id
1 'polypeptide(L)'
;MLKTIEQRKVKTLTGIDAEMSRMKRLPRGTFRAKTGATSPANCKVKITMYLDADVLAYFKERAAQPNAAPYQTQINNELRKIVENGAKKTASVGRDILNDKKFLKALKKKLETV
;
A
#
# COMPACT_ATOMS: atom_id res chain seq x y z
N MET A 1 63.40 -10.26 7.40
CA MET A 1 62.13 -9.51 7.59
C MET A 1 60.97 -9.95 6.68
N LEU A 2 61.13 -10.89 5.73
CA LEU A 2 60.04 -11.27 4.82
C LEU A 2 59.06 -12.34 5.36
N LYS A 3 59.42 -13.09 6.41
CA LYS A 3 58.57 -14.18 6.95
C LYS A 3 57.35 -13.71 7.76
N THR A 4 57.22 -12.42 8.05
CA THR A 4 56.15 -11.87 8.89
C THR A 4 54.93 -11.38 8.09
N ILE A 5 55.10 -11.09 6.79
CA ILE A 5 54.03 -10.56 5.94
C ILE A 5 53.16 -11.68 5.37
N GLU A 6 53.74 -12.82 4.98
CA GLU A 6 52.99 -13.99 4.50
C GLU A 6 52.04 -14.54 5.57
N GLN A 7 52.48 -14.60 6.82
CA GLN A 7 51.65 -15.16 7.90
C GLN A 7 50.48 -14.25 8.31
N ARG A 8 50.51 -12.96 7.97
CA ARG A 8 49.39 -12.04 8.22
C ARG A 8 48.28 -12.14 7.16
N LYS A 9 48.59 -12.53 5.92
CA LYS A 9 47.59 -12.63 4.83
C LYS A 9 46.76 -13.92 4.90
N VAL A 10 47.33 -15.01 5.43
CA VAL A 10 46.65 -16.31 5.56
C VAL A 10 45.66 -16.34 6.73
N LYS A 11 45.95 -15.59 7.81
CA LYS A 11 45.13 -15.59 9.04
C LYS A 11 43.83 -14.78 8.92
N THR A 12 43.72 -13.89 7.94
CA THR A 12 42.53 -13.04 7.73
C THR A 12 41.47 -13.67 6.83
N LEU A 13 41.84 -14.58 5.92
CA LEU A 13 40.87 -15.24 5.02
C LEU A 13 40.10 -16.37 5.72
N THR A 14 40.76 -17.15 6.58
CA THR A 14 40.16 -18.30 7.25
C THR A 14 39.14 -17.93 8.33
N GLY A 15 39.27 -16.75 8.95
CA GLY A 15 38.31 -16.24 9.93
C GLY A 15 36.99 -15.77 9.30
N ILE A 16 37.05 -15.21 8.10
CA ILE A 16 35.87 -14.71 7.37
C ILE A 16 35.05 -15.89 6.84
N ASP A 17 35.70 -16.96 6.37
CA ASP A 17 35.02 -18.18 5.91
C ASP A 17 34.27 -18.89 7.05
N ALA A 18 34.87 -18.93 8.25
CA ALA A 18 34.23 -19.48 9.45
C ALA A 18 33.01 -18.66 9.89
N GLU A 19 33.05 -17.33 9.74
CA GLU A 19 31.93 -16.45 10.05
C GLU A 19 30.82 -16.52 8.99
N MET A 20 31.18 -16.58 7.70
CA MET A 20 30.22 -16.81 6.60
C MET A 20 29.52 -18.17 6.72
N SER A 21 30.19 -19.20 7.24
CA SER A 21 29.61 -20.52 7.46
C SER A 21 28.56 -20.54 8.58
N ARG A 22 28.63 -19.57 9.51
CA ARG A 22 27.62 -19.35 10.55
C ARG A 22 26.45 -18.48 10.08
N MET A 23 26.60 -17.77 8.96
CA MET A 23 25.49 -17.03 8.36
C MET A 23 24.58 -17.99 7.59
N LYS A 24 23.39 -18.20 8.13
CA LYS A 24 22.34 -18.98 7.47
C LYS A 24 21.97 -18.31 6.14
N ARG A 25 22.45 -18.87 5.02
CA ARG A 25 22.09 -18.41 3.68
C ARG A 25 20.60 -18.59 3.48
N LEU A 26 19.88 -17.48 3.43
CA LEU A 26 18.46 -17.51 3.11
C LEU A 26 18.27 -17.99 1.66
N PRO A 27 17.33 -18.91 1.39
CA PRO A 27 17.10 -19.38 0.03
C PRO A 27 16.78 -18.21 -0.89
N ARG A 28 17.32 -18.27 -2.11
CA ARG A 28 17.14 -17.22 -3.13
C ARG A 28 15.64 -16.95 -3.32
N GLY A 29 15.22 -15.70 -3.11
CA GLY A 29 13.83 -15.30 -3.27
C GLY A 29 13.02 -15.14 -1.97
N THR A 30 13.59 -15.41 -0.80
CA THR A 30 12.96 -15.09 0.51
C THR A 30 12.67 -13.61 0.72
N PHE A 31 13.41 -12.72 0.04
CA PHE A 31 13.13 -11.29 0.04
C PHE A 31 11.98 -10.88 -0.91
N ARG A 32 11.48 -11.80 -1.76
CA ARG A 32 10.36 -11.47 -2.65
C ARG A 32 9.08 -11.40 -1.82
N ALA A 33 8.35 -10.32 -2.00
CA ALA A 33 7.02 -10.18 -1.41
C ALA A 33 6.13 -11.36 -1.85
N LYS A 34 5.32 -11.89 -0.92
CA LYS A 34 4.34 -12.93 -1.22
C LYS A 34 3.42 -12.46 -2.36
N THR A 35 3.09 -13.35 -3.28
CA THR A 35 2.11 -13.07 -4.34
C THR A 35 0.80 -12.58 -3.72
N GLY A 36 0.30 -11.43 -4.17
CA GLY A 36 -0.87 -10.74 -3.59
C GLY A 36 -0.57 -9.66 -2.54
N ALA A 37 0.67 -9.58 -2.02
CA ALA A 37 1.07 -8.48 -1.11
C ALA A 37 1.09 -7.11 -1.81
N THR A 38 1.19 -7.09 -3.13
CA THR A 38 1.25 -5.87 -3.97
C THR A 38 -0.10 -5.48 -4.57
N SER A 39 -1.21 -5.74 -3.86
CA SER A 39 -2.50 -5.15 -4.24
C SER A 39 -2.41 -3.61 -4.15
N PRO A 40 -3.08 -2.84 -5.03
CA PRO A 40 -3.11 -1.38 -4.94
C PRO A 40 -3.54 -0.85 -3.56
N ALA A 41 -4.39 -1.59 -2.84
CA ALA A 41 -4.80 -1.26 -1.47
C ALA A 41 -3.66 -1.33 -0.44
N ASN A 42 -2.62 -2.11 -0.74
CA ASN A 42 -1.46 -2.39 0.12
C ASN A 42 -0.18 -1.69 -0.37
N CYS A 43 -0.26 -0.94 -1.47
CA CYS A 43 0.88 -0.24 -2.06
C CYS A 43 0.86 1.24 -1.66
N LYS A 44 1.95 1.72 -1.04
CA LYS A 44 2.14 3.16 -0.80
C LYS A 44 2.80 3.78 -2.02
N VAL A 45 2.08 4.71 -2.66
CA VAL A 45 2.61 5.50 -3.79
C VAL A 45 2.95 6.89 -3.29
N LYS A 46 4.17 7.37 -3.58
CA LYS A 46 4.56 8.77 -3.34
C LYS A 46 4.05 9.61 -4.50
N ILE A 47 3.29 10.64 -4.19
CA ILE A 47 2.86 11.65 -5.15
C ILE A 47 3.41 13.01 -4.73
N THR A 48 3.64 13.88 -5.70
CA THR A 48 3.94 15.30 -5.49
C THR A 48 2.78 16.09 -6.07
N MET A 49 2.09 16.86 -5.24
CA MET A 49 0.96 17.70 -5.65
C MET A 49 0.94 18.97 -4.81
N TYR A 50 0.33 20.03 -5.34
CA TYR A 50 -0.01 21.21 -4.55
C TYR A 50 -1.30 20.94 -3.77
N LEU A 51 -1.32 21.38 -2.51
CA LEU A 51 -2.48 21.36 -1.64
C LEU A 51 -2.62 22.77 -1.05
N ASP A 52 -3.86 23.24 -0.94
CA ASP A 52 -4.12 24.58 -0.43
C ASP A 52 -3.60 24.74 1.02
N ALA A 53 -3.13 25.95 1.32
CA ALA A 53 -2.41 26.24 2.55
C ALA A 53 -3.31 26.12 3.79
N ASP A 54 -4.57 26.50 3.66
CA ASP A 54 -5.61 26.39 4.69
C ASP A 54 -5.96 24.93 5.00
N VAL A 55 -6.11 24.09 3.97
CA VAL A 55 -6.33 22.65 4.12
C VAL A 55 -5.15 22.01 4.85
N LEU A 56 -3.93 22.35 4.47
CA LEU A 56 -2.73 21.84 5.16
C LEU A 56 -2.66 22.31 6.62
N ALA A 57 -2.99 23.58 6.90
CA ALA A 57 -3.03 24.13 8.25
C ALA A 57 -4.03 23.38 9.14
N TYR A 58 -5.25 23.16 8.64
CA TYR A 58 -6.29 22.40 9.35
C TYR A 58 -5.80 21.00 9.79
N PHE A 59 -5.20 20.24 8.87
CA PHE A 59 -4.72 18.89 9.22
C PHE A 59 -3.49 18.91 10.14
N LYS A 60 -2.65 19.94 10.08
CA LYS A 60 -1.54 20.14 11.02
C LYS A 60 -2.03 20.41 12.43
N GLU A 61 -2.99 21.31 12.59
CA GLU A 61 -3.60 21.62 13.89
C GLU A 61 -4.28 20.40 14.50
N ARG A 62 -5.03 19.65 13.68
CA ARG A 62 -5.67 18.41 14.12
C ARG A 62 -4.65 17.35 14.54
N ALA A 63 -3.49 17.27 13.87
CA ALA A 63 -2.41 16.34 14.24
C ALA A 63 -1.62 16.77 15.48
N ALA A 64 -1.68 18.06 15.87
CA ALA A 64 -1.03 18.55 17.08
C ALA A 64 -1.78 18.15 18.37
N GLN A 65 -3.02 17.67 18.25
CA GLN A 65 -3.82 17.20 19.39
C GLN A 65 -3.25 15.90 19.97
N PRO A 66 -3.33 15.70 21.30
CA PRO A 66 -2.89 14.45 21.93
C PRO A 66 -3.62 13.24 21.34
N ASN A 67 -2.88 12.15 21.08
CA ASN A 67 -3.38 10.91 20.48
C ASN A 67 -3.98 11.05 19.07
N ALA A 68 -3.77 12.17 18.39
CA ALA A 68 -4.20 12.33 17.00
C ALA A 68 -3.28 11.58 16.02
N ALA A 69 -3.87 11.10 14.93
CA ALA A 69 -3.08 10.51 13.84
C ALA A 69 -2.25 11.60 13.13
N PRO A 70 -1.11 11.26 12.50
CA PRO A 70 -0.35 12.20 11.67
C PRO A 70 -1.19 12.78 10.53
N TYR A 71 -0.94 14.03 10.13
CA TYR A 71 -1.72 14.72 9.09
C TYR A 71 -1.80 13.93 7.77
N GLN A 72 -0.74 13.24 7.36
CA GLN A 72 -0.75 12.38 6.17
C GLN A 72 -1.77 11.24 6.30
N THR A 73 -1.80 10.57 7.45
CA THR A 73 -2.75 9.49 7.72
C THR A 73 -4.18 10.03 7.72
N GLN A 74 -4.40 11.20 8.30
CA GLN A 74 -5.71 11.86 8.28
C GLN A 74 -6.18 12.15 6.86
N ILE A 75 -5.34 12.77 6.03
CA ILE A 75 -5.64 13.07 4.62
C ILE A 75 -5.97 11.78 3.86
N ASN A 76 -5.13 10.75 3.99
CA ASN A 76 -5.37 9.46 3.33
C ASN A 76 -6.70 8.81 3.75
N ASN A 77 -7.06 8.91 5.04
CA ASN A 77 -8.32 8.39 5.54
C ASN A 77 -9.52 9.13 4.94
N GLU A 78 -9.47 10.46 4.85
CA GLU A 78 -10.54 11.25 4.22
C GLU A 78 -10.68 10.93 2.72
N LEU A 79 -9.57 10.83 2.00
CA LEU A 79 -9.57 10.42 0.59
C LEU A 79 -10.17 9.01 0.42
N ARG A 80 -9.84 8.08 1.32
CA ARG A 80 -10.38 6.72 1.29
C ARG A 80 -11.89 6.69 1.51
N LYS A 81 -12.42 7.50 2.43
CA LYS A 81 -13.88 7.63 2.63
C LYS A 81 -14.58 8.10 1.36
N ILE A 82 -13.99 9.05 0.63
CA ILE A 82 -14.57 9.53 -0.64
C ILE A 82 -14.63 8.40 -1.67
N VAL A 83 -13.56 7.64 -1.82
CA VAL A 83 -13.51 6.48 -2.74
C VAL A 83 -14.56 5.43 -2.35
N GLU A 84 -14.64 5.08 -1.07
CA GLU A 84 -15.62 4.12 -0.56
C GLU A 84 -17.06 4.61 -0.71
N ASN A 85 -17.32 5.89 -0.48
CA ASN A 85 -18.65 6.48 -0.64
C ASN A 85 -19.05 6.58 -2.11
N GLY A 86 -18.11 6.87 -3.01
CA GLY A 86 -18.34 6.81 -4.46
C GLY A 86 -18.74 5.39 -4.91
N ALA A 87 -18.04 4.38 -4.39
CA ALA A 87 -18.37 2.97 -4.65
C ALA A 87 -19.72 2.53 -4.04
N LYS A 88 -20.10 3.08 -2.87
CA LYS A 88 -21.41 2.81 -2.25
C LYS A 88 -22.56 3.46 -3.02
N LYS A 89 -22.36 4.66 -3.57
CA LYS A 89 -23.37 5.32 -4.40
C LYS A 89 -23.69 4.54 -5.68
N THR A 90 -22.69 3.98 -6.36
CA THR A 90 -22.96 3.15 -7.55
C THR A 90 -23.67 1.85 -7.20
N ALA A 91 -23.34 1.24 -6.06
CA ALA A 91 -24.06 0.08 -5.54
C ALA A 91 -25.50 0.41 -5.10
N SER A 92 -25.76 1.62 -4.59
CA SER A 92 -27.13 2.06 -4.25
C SER A 92 -27.96 2.27 -5.51
N VAL A 93 -27.41 2.91 -6.54
CA VAL A 93 -28.07 3.11 -7.84
C VAL A 93 -28.51 1.78 -8.45
N GLY A 94 -27.68 0.73 -8.37
CA GLY A 94 -28.08 -0.61 -8.82
C GLY A 94 -29.31 -1.16 -8.07
N ARG A 95 -29.40 -0.98 -6.75
CA ARG A 95 -30.58 -1.39 -5.96
C ARG A 95 -31.79 -0.53 -6.27
N ASP A 96 -31.60 0.77 -6.46
CA ASP A 96 -32.68 1.71 -6.76
C ASP A 96 -33.30 1.39 -8.13
N ILE A 97 -32.46 1.08 -9.12
CA ILE A 97 -32.89 0.61 -10.45
C ILE A 97 -33.62 -0.74 -10.36
N LEU A 98 -33.12 -1.68 -9.55
CA LEU A 98 -33.76 -2.99 -9.34
C LEU A 98 -35.08 -2.88 -8.57
N ASN A 99 -35.28 -1.83 -7.76
CA ASN A 99 -36.52 -1.58 -7.04
C ASN A 99 -37.54 -0.77 -7.87
N ASP A 100 -37.10 -0.12 -8.96
CA ASP A 100 -37.99 0.58 -9.88
C ASP A 100 -38.76 -0.41 -10.78
N LYS A 101 -39.99 -0.73 -10.34
CA LYS A 101 -40.91 -1.62 -11.07
C LYS A 101 -41.24 -1.12 -12.47
N LYS A 102 -41.26 0.20 -12.70
CA LYS A 102 -41.60 0.79 -13.99
C LYS A 102 -40.44 0.56 -14.98
N PHE A 103 -39.22 0.74 -14.49
CA PHE A 103 -38.00 0.40 -15.22
C PHE A 103 -37.92 -1.10 -15.54
N LEU A 104 -38.13 -1.98 -14.55
CA LEU A 104 -38.11 -3.43 -14.78
C LEU A 104 -39.14 -3.90 -15.81
N LYS A 105 -40.34 -3.31 -15.79
CA LYS A 105 -41.39 -3.61 -16.79
C LYS A 105 -40.97 -3.18 -18.19
N ALA A 106 -40.33 -2.01 -18.32
CA ALA A 106 -39.78 -1.54 -19.59
C ALA A 106 -38.61 -2.40 -20.09
N LEU A 107 -37.73 -2.83 -19.18
CA LEU A 107 -36.60 -3.72 -19.47
C LEU A 107 -37.09 -5.09 -19.97
N LYS A 108 -38.06 -5.70 -19.27
CA LYS A 108 -38.68 -6.96 -19.67
C LYS A 108 -39.28 -6.87 -21.07
N LYS A 109 -40.09 -5.82 -21.32
CA LYS A 109 -40.70 -5.59 -22.64
C LYS A 109 -39.63 -5.49 -23.72
N LYS A 110 -38.54 -4.76 -23.48
CA LYS A 110 -37.45 -4.61 -24.45
C LYS A 110 -36.70 -5.92 -24.71
N LEU A 111 -36.49 -6.75 -23.68
CA LEU A 111 -35.85 -8.07 -23.82
C LEU A 111 -36.71 -9.06 -24.60
N GLU A 112 -38.04 -8.99 -24.49
CA GLU A 112 -38.98 -9.82 -25.25
C GLU A 112 -39.10 -9.38 -26.73
N THR A 113 -38.60 -8.20 -27.09
CA THR A 113 -38.64 -7.67 -28.46
C THR A 113 -37.33 -7.90 -29.24
N VAL A 114 -36.32 -8.50 -28.59
CA VAL A 114 -34.99 -8.82 -29.17
C VAL A 114 -34.88 -10.33 -29.31
#